data_AF-A0ABD0R908-F1
#
_entry.id   AF-A0ABD0R908-F1
#
_cell.length_a   1.000
_cell.length_b   1.000
_cell.length_c   1.000
_cell.angle_alpha   90.00
_cell.angle_beta   90.00
_cell.angle_gamma   90.00
#
_symmetry.space_group_name_H-M   'P 1'
#
loop_
_entity.id
_entity.type
_entity.pdbx_description
1 polymer ?
#
loop_
_entity_poly.entity_id
_entity_poly.type
_entity_poly.pdbx_seq_one_letter_code
_entity_poly.pdbx_strand_id
1 'polypeptide(L)'
;RASVDVLFTSLVKGKLLPSALVWVTSRPAAASQIPPRYVGLFTEVRGFTDQQKEQYFRKRITDENLASKIISHIKTSRSLYIMCHIPVFCWITATVLQNILIKNSEENISITLTEMYIHFLLIQMNMKSQKYDEKAERERTKLLRLNKEMILKLAKLAFEQLKKENIVFCEDNLEECDIDASKDTEFTGMIAEIFKMEDGLHETKVYSFVHLSVQEFLAAVHVFICYLNKNMQELQFFFDKPEENITLQKLLQKAVDKARRSKRGHLDLFLRFLMGISLKFSQNLLTGLITHTEDTTESITKTTEYIKQEQNKYGISDEASVNLFYCLLELKDHSLYEEIQSYLSSDEHTGKYLSSSMCTVLTYILLMSEKVLDEFNPKRFTSPSDYKRFIPAVRCCRKAL
;
A
#
# COMPACT_ATOMS: atom_id res chain seq x y z
N ARG A 1 16.16 -36.55 -13.17
CA ARG A 1 15.54 -35.21 -13.31
C ARG A 1 16.40 -34.22 -12.54
N ALA A 2 16.87 -33.15 -13.17
CA ALA A 2 17.47 -32.03 -12.45
C ALA A 2 16.35 -31.13 -11.91
N SER A 3 16.53 -30.56 -10.73
CA SER A 3 15.58 -29.60 -10.16
C SER A 3 15.71 -28.23 -10.86
N VAL A 4 14.67 -27.41 -10.76
CA VAL A 4 14.59 -26.09 -11.42
C VAL A 4 15.72 -25.17 -10.96
N ASP A 5 16.07 -25.20 -9.67
CA ASP A 5 17.17 -24.43 -9.10
C ASP A 5 18.53 -24.84 -9.70
N VAL A 6 18.75 -26.14 -9.94
CA VAL A 6 19.97 -26.66 -10.57
C VAL A 6 20.04 -26.25 -12.05
N LEU A 7 18.91 -26.29 -12.76
CA LEU A 7 18.82 -25.85 -14.16
C LEU A 7 19.10 -24.36 -14.28
N PHE A 8 18.42 -23.53 -13.48
CA PHE A 8 18.62 -22.07 -13.46
C PHE A 8 20.06 -21.72 -13.08
N THR A 9 20.60 -22.36 -12.03
CA THR A 9 22.00 -22.15 -11.61
C THR A 9 22.97 -22.54 -12.72
N SER A 10 22.69 -23.58 -13.50
CA SER A 10 23.53 -24.02 -14.62
C SER A 10 23.46 -23.07 -15.81
N LEU A 11 22.28 -22.48 -16.10
CA LEU A 11 22.11 -21.42 -17.09
C LEU A 11 22.90 -20.16 -16.71
N VAL A 12 22.73 -19.67 -15.48
CA VAL A 12 23.43 -18.47 -14.98
C VAL A 12 24.95 -18.66 -14.95
N LYS A 13 25.42 -19.89 -14.66
CA LYS A 13 26.87 -20.22 -14.70
C LYS A 13 27.40 -20.48 -16.12
N GLY A 14 26.56 -20.43 -17.15
CA GLY A 14 26.94 -20.74 -18.54
C GLY A 14 27.32 -22.22 -18.77
N LYS A 15 26.98 -23.13 -17.84
CA LYS A 15 27.18 -24.58 -18.01
C LYS A 15 26.12 -25.19 -18.91
N LEU A 16 24.93 -24.61 -18.91
CA LEU A 16 23.80 -24.95 -19.77
C LEU A 16 23.57 -23.78 -20.73
N LEU A 17 23.45 -24.06 -22.03
CA LEU A 17 23.27 -23.06 -23.09
C LEU A 17 24.30 -21.91 -23.01
N PRO A 18 25.60 -22.18 -23.20
CA PRO A 18 26.68 -21.23 -22.93
C PRO A 18 26.62 -19.94 -23.77
N SER A 19 25.93 -19.95 -24.91
CA SER A 19 25.75 -18.79 -25.79
C SER A 19 24.45 -18.03 -25.55
N ALA A 20 23.59 -18.49 -24.65
CA ALA A 20 22.33 -17.82 -24.34
C ALA A 20 22.56 -16.60 -23.45
N LEU A 21 21.82 -15.53 -23.73
CA LEU A 21 21.74 -14.37 -22.84
C LEU A 21 20.55 -14.56 -21.90
N VAL A 22 20.79 -14.48 -20.60
CA VAL A 22 19.75 -14.65 -19.58
C VAL A 22 19.45 -13.30 -18.95
N TRP A 23 18.19 -12.88 -19.02
CA TRP A 23 17.67 -11.73 -18.27
C TRP A 23 16.92 -12.22 -17.04
N VAL A 24 17.33 -11.72 -15.88
CA VAL A 24 16.70 -12.05 -14.59
C VAL A 24 16.10 -10.78 -14.02
N THR A 25 14.79 -10.81 -13.79
CA THR A 25 14.10 -9.78 -13.00
C THR A 25 13.97 -10.28 -11.56
N SER A 26 14.22 -9.40 -10.59
CA SER A 26 14.16 -9.78 -9.18
C SER A 26 13.91 -8.55 -8.29
N ARG A 27 13.39 -8.78 -7.08
CA ARG A 27 13.36 -7.74 -6.04
C ARG A 27 14.81 -7.43 -5.61
N PRO A 28 15.13 -6.18 -5.22
CA PRO A 28 16.50 -5.81 -4.83
C PRO A 28 17.10 -6.74 -3.75
N ALA A 29 16.30 -7.12 -2.76
CA ALA A 29 16.74 -8.01 -1.67
C ALA A 29 17.09 -9.44 -2.12
N ALA A 30 16.56 -9.90 -3.25
CA ALA A 30 16.84 -11.24 -3.79
C ALA A 30 17.88 -11.22 -4.91
N ALA A 31 18.13 -10.06 -5.54
CA ALA A 31 19.14 -9.92 -6.58
C ALA A 31 20.56 -10.24 -6.08
N SER A 32 20.85 -9.96 -4.81
CA SER A 32 22.13 -10.26 -4.17
C SER A 32 22.45 -11.75 -4.04
N GLN A 33 21.46 -12.63 -4.25
CA GLN A 33 21.67 -14.09 -4.26
C GLN A 33 22.43 -14.55 -5.51
N ILE A 34 22.43 -13.76 -6.59
CA ILE A 34 23.19 -14.06 -7.80
C ILE A 34 24.60 -13.45 -7.64
N PRO A 35 25.67 -14.27 -7.63
CA PRO A 35 27.01 -13.75 -7.47
C PRO A 35 27.38 -12.77 -8.60
N PRO A 36 27.95 -11.59 -8.30
CA PRO A 36 28.24 -10.55 -9.32
C PRO A 36 29.09 -11.03 -10.49
N ARG A 37 29.98 -12.02 -10.28
CA ARG A 37 30.81 -12.64 -11.33
C ARG A 37 30.02 -13.29 -12.47
N TYR A 38 28.74 -13.60 -12.26
CA TYR A 38 27.85 -14.18 -13.28
C TYR A 38 26.89 -13.14 -13.88
N VAL A 39 27.03 -11.86 -13.53
CA VAL A 39 26.14 -10.78 -13.95
C VAL A 39 26.92 -9.81 -14.84
N GLY A 40 26.60 -9.79 -16.14
CA GLY A 40 27.23 -8.87 -17.10
C GLY A 40 26.66 -7.45 -17.04
N LEU A 41 25.38 -7.31 -16.68
CA LEU A 41 24.69 -6.01 -16.60
C LEU A 41 23.74 -6.01 -15.39
N PHE A 42 23.82 -4.95 -14.59
CA PHE A 42 22.88 -4.71 -13.50
C PHE A 42 22.09 -3.42 -13.80
N THR A 43 20.77 -3.55 -13.89
CA THR A 43 19.88 -2.42 -14.14
C THR A 43 18.82 -2.37 -13.05
N GLU A 44 18.73 -1.24 -12.35
CA GLU A 44 17.69 -0.99 -11.35
C GLU A 44 16.50 -0.28 -12.01
N VAL A 45 15.34 -0.92 -12.01
CA VAL A 45 14.08 -0.29 -12.46
C VAL A 45 13.52 0.53 -11.30
N ARG A 46 13.73 1.86 -11.35
CA ARG A 46 13.37 2.76 -10.26
C ARG A 46 11.92 3.22 -10.28
N GLY A 47 11.32 3.38 -11.47
CA GLY A 47 9.96 3.91 -11.64
C GLY A 47 9.95 5.18 -12.49
N PHE A 48 8.88 5.96 -12.38
CA PHE A 48 8.68 7.18 -13.16
C PHE A 48 9.34 8.40 -12.53
N THR A 49 10.09 9.15 -13.33
CA THR A 49 10.50 10.52 -12.99
C THR A 49 9.29 11.45 -12.91
N ASP A 50 9.46 12.62 -12.31
CA ASP A 50 8.39 13.62 -12.20
C ASP A 50 7.79 14.00 -13.57
N GLN A 51 8.63 14.13 -14.61
CA GLN A 51 8.16 14.36 -15.97
C GLN A 51 7.39 13.15 -16.55
N GLN A 52 7.85 11.93 -16.28
CA GLN A 52 7.20 10.71 -16.74
C GLN A 52 5.84 10.48 -16.08
N LYS A 53 5.66 10.90 -14.81
CA LYS A 53 4.36 10.88 -14.13
C LYS A 53 3.34 11.71 -14.91
N GLU A 54 3.67 12.97 -15.22
CA GLU A 54 2.76 13.83 -15.99
C GLU A 54 2.48 13.28 -17.38
N GLN A 55 3.51 12.77 -18.07
CA GLN A 55 3.35 12.15 -19.39
C GLN A 55 2.41 10.94 -19.33
N TYR A 56 2.49 10.13 -18.28
CA TYR A 56 1.58 9.00 -18.08
C TYR A 56 0.12 9.49 -17.99
N PHE A 57 -0.17 10.47 -17.13
CA PHE A 57 -1.53 10.98 -16.97
C PHE A 57 -2.08 11.60 -18.25
N ARG A 58 -1.30 12.44 -18.95
CA ARG A 58 -1.71 13.02 -20.24
C ARG A 58 -1.95 11.97 -21.32
N LYS A 59 -1.12 10.91 -21.39
CA LYS A 59 -1.34 9.80 -22.35
C LYS A 59 -2.56 8.95 -22.01
N ARG A 60 -2.88 8.82 -20.72
CA ARG A 60 -3.95 7.93 -20.24
C ARG A 60 -5.33 8.57 -20.31
N ILE A 61 -5.41 9.88 -20.15
CA ILE A 61 -6.65 10.67 -20.07
C ILE A 61 -6.76 11.54 -21.32
N THR A 62 -7.71 11.20 -22.20
CA THR A 62 -7.87 11.86 -23.51
C THR A 62 -8.29 13.33 -23.39
N ASP A 63 -9.03 13.69 -22.34
CA ASP A 63 -9.43 15.08 -22.07
C ASP A 63 -8.28 15.82 -21.35
N GLU A 64 -7.65 16.75 -22.06
CA GLU A 64 -6.52 17.55 -21.56
C GLU A 64 -6.86 18.42 -20.35
N ASN A 65 -8.11 18.92 -20.24
CA ASN A 65 -8.55 19.70 -19.08
C ASN A 65 -8.67 18.81 -17.85
N LEU A 66 -9.26 17.62 -18.02
CA LEU A 66 -9.37 16.63 -16.95
C LEU A 66 -7.99 16.11 -16.53
N ALA A 67 -7.09 15.84 -17.50
CA ALA A 67 -5.72 15.43 -17.23
C ALA A 67 -4.97 16.49 -16.41
N SER A 68 -5.09 17.76 -16.80
CA SER A 68 -4.48 18.88 -16.08
C SER A 68 -5.04 19.03 -14.66
N LYS A 69 -6.36 18.87 -14.48
CA LYS A 69 -7.01 18.91 -13.16
C LYS A 69 -6.52 17.76 -12.26
N ILE A 70 -6.43 16.54 -12.80
CA ILE A 70 -5.90 15.36 -12.08
C ILE A 70 -4.45 15.57 -11.68
N ILE A 71 -3.59 16.02 -12.62
CA ILE A 71 -2.18 16.29 -12.32
C ILE A 71 -2.03 17.34 -11.22
N SER A 72 -2.80 18.44 -11.30
CA SER A 72 -2.80 19.48 -10.27
C SER A 72 -3.19 18.90 -8.91
N HIS A 73 -4.27 18.11 -8.87
CA HIS A 73 -4.78 17.50 -7.65
C HIS A 73 -3.76 16.54 -7.01
N ILE A 74 -3.13 15.68 -7.82
CA ILE A 74 -2.11 14.75 -7.33
C ILE A 74 -0.90 15.52 -6.77
N LYS A 75 -0.48 16.63 -7.39
CA LYS A 75 0.62 17.45 -6.86
C LYS A 75 0.29 18.02 -5.48
N THR A 76 -0.94 18.54 -5.31
CA THR A 76 -1.43 19.04 -4.01
C THR A 76 -1.38 17.96 -2.92
N SER A 77 -1.61 16.70 -3.27
CA SER A 77 -1.40 15.55 -2.38
C SER A 77 -0.02 14.91 -2.59
N ARG A 78 1.02 15.53 -2.00
CA ARG A 78 2.41 15.11 -2.25
C ARG A 78 2.70 13.65 -1.90
N SER A 79 1.99 13.06 -0.93
CA SER A 79 2.10 11.63 -0.62
C SER A 79 1.66 10.76 -1.80
N LEU A 80 0.53 11.06 -2.45
CA LEU A 80 0.06 10.41 -3.67
C LEU A 80 1.04 10.65 -4.83
N TYR A 81 1.55 11.87 -4.97
CA TYR A 81 2.52 12.19 -6.01
C TYR A 81 3.85 11.42 -5.87
N ILE A 82 4.33 11.22 -4.64
CA ILE A 82 5.52 10.41 -4.35
C ILE A 82 5.23 8.94 -4.67
N MET A 83 4.08 8.40 -4.26
CA MET A 83 3.68 7.03 -4.57
C MET A 83 3.57 6.77 -6.08
N CYS A 84 3.12 7.76 -6.86
CA CYS A 84 3.11 7.72 -8.33
C CYS A 84 4.50 7.57 -8.98
N HIS A 85 5.59 7.52 -8.21
CA HIS A 85 6.86 7.02 -8.72
C HIS A 85 6.74 5.56 -9.20
N ILE A 86 5.92 4.72 -8.56
CA ILE A 86 5.66 3.36 -9.03
C ILE A 86 4.46 3.39 -9.99
N PRO A 87 4.60 2.90 -11.25
CA PRO A 87 3.57 3.04 -12.29
C PRO A 87 2.17 2.54 -11.93
N VAL A 88 2.06 1.49 -11.09
CA VAL A 88 0.75 0.97 -10.67
C VAL A 88 -0.06 2.00 -9.89
N PHE A 89 0.59 2.86 -9.08
CA PHE A 89 -0.12 3.93 -8.36
C PHE A 89 -0.61 5.00 -9.31
N CYS A 90 0.11 5.30 -10.41
CA CYS A 90 -0.41 6.18 -11.46
C CYS A 90 -1.67 5.61 -12.08
N TRP A 91 -1.68 4.31 -12.38
CA TRP A 91 -2.85 3.64 -12.95
C TRP A 91 -4.06 3.66 -12.03
N ILE A 92 -3.88 3.30 -10.74
CA ILE A 92 -4.95 3.31 -9.74
C ILE A 92 -5.48 4.74 -9.57
N THR A 93 -4.59 5.71 -9.37
CA THR A 93 -4.94 7.12 -9.15
C THR A 93 -5.68 7.71 -10.36
N ALA A 94 -5.20 7.44 -11.58
CA ALA A 94 -5.88 7.88 -12.81
C ALA A 94 -7.29 7.30 -12.89
N THR A 95 -7.44 5.99 -12.64
CA THR A 95 -8.73 5.29 -12.70
C THR A 95 -9.74 5.88 -11.71
N VAL A 96 -9.32 6.10 -10.46
CA VAL A 96 -10.19 6.60 -9.40
C VAL A 96 -10.55 8.07 -9.61
N LEU A 97 -9.54 8.94 -9.80
CA LEU A 97 -9.79 10.37 -9.93
C LEU A 97 -10.58 10.70 -11.21
N GLN A 98 -10.35 9.97 -12.30
CA GLN A 98 -11.19 10.10 -13.50
C GLN A 98 -12.64 9.76 -13.18
N ASN A 99 -12.91 8.66 -12.46
CA ASN A 99 -14.28 8.29 -12.12
C ASN A 99 -14.97 9.30 -11.20
N ILE A 100 -14.25 9.82 -10.19
CA ILE A 100 -14.83 10.76 -9.21
C ILE A 100 -15.04 12.14 -9.85
N LEU A 101 -14.05 12.68 -10.56
CA LEU A 101 -14.14 14.02 -11.15
C LEU A 101 -15.13 14.12 -12.32
N ILE A 102 -15.37 13.01 -13.04
CA ILE A 102 -16.45 12.96 -14.05
C ILE A 102 -17.83 13.04 -13.36
N LYS A 103 -17.97 12.47 -12.17
CA LYS A 103 -19.25 12.45 -11.43
C LYS A 103 -19.49 13.71 -10.60
N ASN A 104 -18.43 14.33 -10.08
CA ASN A 104 -18.49 15.48 -9.18
C ASN A 104 -17.55 16.59 -9.68
N SER A 105 -18.09 17.57 -10.42
CA SER A 105 -17.31 18.59 -11.12
C SER A 105 -16.63 19.64 -10.21
N GLU A 106 -17.01 19.77 -8.93
CA GLU A 106 -16.74 20.99 -8.14
C GLU A 106 -15.90 20.86 -6.85
N GLU A 107 -15.49 19.66 -6.40
CA GLU A 107 -14.83 19.52 -5.08
C GLU A 107 -13.29 19.37 -5.11
N ASN A 108 -12.63 19.97 -4.11
CA ASN A 108 -11.26 19.65 -3.70
C ASN A 108 -11.27 18.30 -2.97
N ILE A 109 -10.97 17.21 -3.66
CA ILE A 109 -11.16 15.86 -3.09
C ILE A 109 -9.94 15.43 -2.25
N SER A 110 -9.91 15.69 -0.96
CA SER A 110 -8.89 15.05 -0.10
C SER A 110 -9.21 13.56 0.07
N ILE A 111 -8.50 12.69 -0.64
CA ILE A 111 -8.65 11.23 -0.56
C ILE A 111 -7.39 10.63 0.07
N THR A 112 -7.56 9.87 1.15
CA THR A 112 -6.50 9.04 1.75
C THR A 112 -6.13 7.88 0.82
N LEU A 113 -4.99 7.20 1.08
CA LEU A 113 -4.64 6.03 0.26
C LEU A 113 -5.69 4.93 0.40
N THR A 114 -6.22 4.75 1.60
CA THR A 114 -7.24 3.75 1.86
C THR A 114 -8.53 4.03 1.09
N GLU A 115 -9.04 5.26 1.13
CA GLU A 115 -10.22 5.65 0.37
C GLU A 115 -9.98 5.50 -1.15
N MET A 116 -8.77 5.80 -1.64
CA MET A 116 -8.38 5.58 -3.04
C MET A 116 -8.52 4.10 -3.44
N TYR A 117 -8.06 3.18 -2.60
CA TYR A 117 -8.16 1.73 -2.86
C TYR A 117 -9.59 1.20 -2.72
N ILE A 118 -10.39 1.75 -1.80
CA ILE A 118 -11.82 1.44 -1.70
C ILE A 118 -12.52 1.85 -2.99
N HIS A 119 -12.32 3.08 -3.46
CA HIS A 119 -12.90 3.55 -4.72
C HIS A 119 -12.42 2.72 -5.90
N PHE A 120 -11.14 2.38 -5.96
CA PHE A 120 -10.59 1.52 -7.00
C PHE A 120 -11.31 0.17 -7.01
N LEU A 121 -11.44 -0.51 -5.87
CA LEU A 121 -12.15 -1.78 -5.75
C LEU A 121 -13.60 -1.67 -6.22
N LEU A 122 -14.33 -0.64 -5.78
CA LEU A 122 -15.72 -0.40 -6.17
C LEU A 122 -15.86 -0.13 -7.68
N ILE A 123 -14.92 0.59 -8.29
CA ILE A 123 -14.90 0.81 -9.74
C ILE A 123 -14.72 -0.54 -10.45
N GLN A 124 -13.75 -1.36 -10.03
CA GLN A 124 -13.52 -2.67 -10.64
C GLN A 124 -14.76 -3.57 -10.52
N MET A 125 -15.43 -3.57 -9.35
CA MET A 125 -16.69 -4.31 -9.13
C MET A 125 -17.83 -3.85 -10.04
N ASN A 126 -17.90 -2.56 -10.35
CA ASN A 126 -18.98 -1.97 -11.14
C ASN A 126 -18.71 -1.97 -12.66
N MET A 127 -17.45 -1.95 -13.12
CA MET A 127 -17.09 -1.87 -14.54
C MET A 127 -17.60 -3.04 -15.39
N LYS A 128 -17.73 -4.25 -14.82
CA LYS A 128 -18.39 -5.37 -15.53
C LYS A 128 -19.91 -5.20 -15.64
N SER A 129 -20.55 -4.42 -14.78
CA SER A 129 -22.01 -4.22 -14.82
C SER A 129 -22.48 -3.29 -15.94
N GLN A 130 -21.59 -2.45 -16.48
CA GLN A 130 -21.91 -1.43 -17.49
C GLN A 130 -21.54 -1.85 -18.93
N LYS A 131 -20.66 -2.84 -19.14
CA LYS A 131 -20.32 -3.34 -20.49
C LYS A 131 -21.39 -4.28 -21.09
N TYR A 132 -22.52 -4.47 -20.40
CA TYR A 132 -23.64 -5.33 -20.80
C TYR A 132 -24.97 -4.57 -20.69
N ASP A 133 -25.03 -3.38 -21.29
CA ASP A 133 -26.14 -2.41 -21.20
C ASP A 133 -27.52 -2.93 -21.70
N GLU A 134 -27.65 -4.18 -22.15
CA GLU A 134 -28.91 -4.76 -22.62
C GLU A 134 -29.55 -5.79 -21.66
N LYS A 135 -28.96 -6.08 -20.50
CA LYS A 135 -29.56 -7.05 -19.55
C LYS A 135 -30.40 -6.39 -18.45
N ALA A 136 -31.55 -7.01 -18.16
CA ALA A 136 -32.50 -6.59 -17.14
C ALA A 136 -31.86 -6.41 -15.74
N GLU A 137 -32.35 -5.46 -14.94
CA GLU A 137 -31.90 -5.09 -13.58
C GLU A 137 -31.59 -6.26 -12.63
N ARG A 138 -32.29 -7.40 -12.80
CA ARG A 138 -32.06 -8.63 -12.02
C ARG A 138 -30.69 -9.26 -12.28
N GLU A 139 -30.22 -9.24 -13.52
CA GLU A 139 -28.91 -9.79 -13.91
C GLU A 139 -27.76 -8.93 -13.36
N ARG A 140 -27.95 -7.61 -13.32
CA ARG A 140 -27.00 -6.66 -12.73
C ARG A 140 -26.81 -6.91 -11.24
N THR A 141 -27.92 -7.02 -10.50
CA THR A 141 -27.91 -7.34 -9.06
C THR A 141 -27.24 -8.69 -8.78
N LYS A 142 -27.50 -9.70 -9.62
CA LYS A 142 -26.85 -11.02 -9.52
C LYS A 142 -25.34 -10.94 -9.74
N LEU A 143 -24.88 -10.19 -10.74
CA LEU A 143 -23.46 -10.01 -11.04
C LEU A 143 -22.72 -9.29 -9.90
N LEU A 144 -23.33 -8.27 -9.32
CA LEU A 144 -22.76 -7.57 -8.15
C LEU A 144 -22.59 -8.51 -6.95
N ARG A 145 -23.55 -9.43 -6.73
CA ARG A 145 -23.45 -10.44 -5.68
C ARG A 145 -22.30 -11.43 -5.91
N LEU A 146 -22.15 -11.92 -7.15
CA LEU A 146 -21.04 -12.80 -7.52
C LEU A 146 -19.68 -12.10 -7.38
N ASN A 147 -19.58 -10.83 -7.80
CA ASN A 147 -18.38 -10.03 -7.61
C ASN A 147 -18.04 -9.88 -6.13
N LYS A 148 -19.03 -9.60 -5.27
CA LYS A 148 -18.84 -9.55 -3.81
C LYS A 148 -18.29 -10.86 -3.27
N GLU A 149 -18.95 -11.99 -3.58
CA GLU A 149 -18.54 -13.31 -3.08
C GLU A 149 -17.08 -13.61 -3.46
N MET A 150 -16.69 -13.32 -4.71
CA MET A 150 -15.31 -13.50 -5.16
C MET A 150 -14.32 -12.55 -4.47
N ILE A 151 -14.66 -11.26 -4.30
CA ILE A 151 -13.80 -10.32 -3.58
C ILE A 151 -13.54 -10.78 -2.14
N LEU A 152 -14.54 -11.35 -1.46
CA LEU A 152 -14.36 -11.90 -0.10
C LEU A 152 -13.37 -13.07 -0.09
N LYS A 153 -13.44 -13.97 -1.08
CA LYS A 153 -12.48 -15.07 -1.25
C LYS A 153 -11.07 -14.57 -1.54
N LEU A 154 -10.93 -13.60 -2.46
CA LEU A 154 -9.64 -12.97 -2.76
C LEU A 154 -9.07 -12.22 -1.55
N ALA A 155 -9.92 -11.61 -0.73
CA ALA A 155 -9.51 -10.95 0.51
C ALA A 155 -8.97 -11.96 1.53
N LYS A 156 -9.63 -13.12 1.69
CA LYS A 156 -9.12 -14.24 2.49
C LYS A 156 -7.77 -14.72 1.97
N LEU A 157 -7.68 -15.01 0.66
CA LEU A 157 -6.43 -15.43 0.01
C LEU A 157 -5.31 -14.40 0.24
N ALA A 158 -5.62 -13.11 0.07
CA ALA A 158 -4.66 -12.05 0.28
C ALA A 158 -4.09 -12.06 1.71
N PHE A 159 -4.94 -12.25 2.72
CA PHE A 159 -4.51 -12.35 4.10
C PHE A 159 -3.69 -13.61 4.37
N GLU A 160 -4.12 -14.78 3.91
CA GLU A 160 -3.38 -16.04 4.05
C GLU A 160 -1.97 -15.96 3.46
N GLN A 161 -1.87 -15.39 2.26
CA GLN A 161 -0.59 -15.27 1.58
C GLN A 161 0.28 -14.15 2.16
N LEU A 162 -0.33 -13.09 2.70
CA LEU A 162 0.38 -12.07 3.46
C LEU A 162 1.02 -12.65 4.73
N LYS A 163 0.29 -13.50 5.48
CA LYS A 163 0.83 -14.21 6.66
C LYS A 163 2.04 -15.08 6.31
N LYS A 164 2.04 -15.67 5.11
CA LYS A 164 3.11 -16.53 4.58
C LYS A 164 4.24 -15.75 3.87
N GLU A 165 4.13 -14.42 3.76
CA GLU A 165 5.01 -13.56 2.95
C GLU A 165 5.11 -13.95 1.45
N ASN A 166 4.06 -14.59 0.92
CA ASN A 166 3.98 -15.01 -0.47
C ASN A 166 3.41 -13.90 -1.36
N ILE A 167 3.94 -13.82 -2.58
CA ILE A 167 3.49 -12.89 -3.64
C ILE A 167 2.96 -13.66 -4.85
N VAL A 168 3.46 -14.89 -5.04
CA VAL A 168 3.06 -15.82 -6.10
C VAL A 168 2.54 -17.09 -5.43
N PHE A 169 1.42 -17.61 -5.91
CA PHE A 169 0.65 -18.70 -5.32
C PHE A 169 0.41 -19.80 -6.35
N CYS A 170 0.23 -21.03 -5.88
CA CYS A 170 -0.21 -22.17 -6.70
C CYS A 170 -1.72 -22.38 -6.60
N GLU A 171 -2.25 -23.28 -7.43
CA GLU A 171 -3.66 -23.68 -7.44
C GLU A 171 -4.13 -24.18 -6.06
N ASP A 172 -3.33 -25.00 -5.36
CA ASP A 172 -3.65 -25.47 -4.00
C ASP A 172 -3.94 -24.32 -3.02
N ASN A 173 -3.24 -23.18 -3.17
CA ASN A 173 -3.46 -22.02 -2.31
C ASN A 173 -4.81 -21.33 -2.58
N LEU A 174 -5.29 -21.40 -3.83
CA LEU A 174 -6.61 -20.90 -4.21
C LEU A 174 -7.71 -21.81 -3.66
N GLU A 175 -7.51 -23.13 -3.75
CA GLU A 175 -8.44 -24.13 -3.22
C GLU A 175 -8.61 -24.02 -1.70
N GLU A 176 -7.54 -23.76 -0.94
CA GLU A 176 -7.59 -23.44 0.51
C GLU A 176 -8.51 -22.24 0.84
N CYS A 177 -8.75 -21.37 -0.16
CA CYS A 177 -9.59 -20.19 -0.06
C CYS A 177 -10.92 -20.32 -0.83
N ASP A 178 -11.31 -21.55 -1.18
CA ASP A 178 -12.52 -21.88 -1.91
C ASP A 178 -12.62 -21.21 -3.31
N ILE A 179 -11.47 -20.93 -3.95
CA ILE A 179 -11.39 -20.35 -5.30
C ILE A 179 -11.12 -21.48 -6.29
N ASP A 180 -12.00 -21.65 -7.28
CA ASP A 180 -11.91 -22.74 -8.24
C ASP A 180 -11.09 -22.29 -9.46
N ALA A 181 -9.81 -22.66 -9.47
CA ALA A 181 -8.89 -22.19 -10.49
C ALA A 181 -9.11 -22.84 -11.88
N SER A 182 -9.93 -23.91 -11.94
CA SER A 182 -10.27 -24.63 -13.17
C SER A 182 -11.27 -23.87 -14.05
N LYS A 183 -12.02 -22.92 -13.47
CA LYS A 183 -12.98 -22.09 -14.20
C LYS A 183 -12.29 -20.83 -14.71
N ASP A 184 -11.76 -20.87 -15.92
CA ASP A 184 -11.12 -19.69 -16.56
C ASP A 184 -12.01 -18.43 -16.55
N THR A 185 -13.34 -18.59 -16.55
CA THR A 185 -14.29 -17.48 -16.40
C THR A 185 -14.15 -16.68 -15.11
N GLU A 186 -13.64 -17.33 -14.04
CA GLU A 186 -13.41 -16.72 -12.72
C GLU A 186 -12.25 -15.72 -12.73
N PHE A 187 -11.38 -15.68 -13.73
CA PHE A 187 -10.26 -14.71 -13.79
C PHE A 187 -10.41 -13.65 -14.88
N THR A 188 -11.65 -13.36 -15.30
CA THR A 188 -11.93 -12.39 -16.37
C THR A 188 -12.47 -11.04 -15.85
N GLY A 189 -12.27 -9.97 -16.63
CA GLY A 189 -12.72 -8.59 -16.37
C GLY A 189 -12.26 -8.05 -15.01
N MET A 190 -13.16 -7.74 -14.06
CA MET A 190 -12.78 -7.18 -12.73
C MET A 190 -11.58 -7.89 -12.10
N ILE A 191 -11.59 -9.22 -12.17
CA ILE A 191 -10.60 -10.04 -11.47
C ILE A 191 -9.25 -9.93 -12.17
N ALA A 192 -9.21 -9.81 -13.51
CA ALA A 192 -7.97 -9.58 -14.25
C ALA A 192 -7.29 -8.24 -13.89
N GLU A 193 -8.07 -7.25 -13.42
CA GLU A 193 -7.56 -5.94 -12.98
C GLU A 193 -7.02 -5.98 -11.54
N ILE A 194 -7.28 -7.04 -10.78
CA ILE A 194 -6.91 -7.19 -9.35
C ILE A 194 -5.95 -8.39 -9.15
N PHE A 195 -6.05 -9.39 -10.01
CA PHE A 195 -5.45 -10.72 -9.90
C PHE A 195 -4.98 -11.20 -11.27
N LYS A 196 -3.81 -11.82 -11.30
CA LYS A 196 -3.15 -12.31 -12.51
C LYS A 196 -2.98 -13.82 -12.42
N MET A 197 -3.21 -14.45 -13.56
CA MET A 197 -2.84 -15.83 -13.84
C MET A 197 -1.75 -15.77 -14.92
N GLU A 198 -0.63 -16.43 -14.70
CA GLU A 198 0.47 -16.54 -15.66
C GLU A 198 0.79 -18.03 -15.88
N ASP A 199 1.09 -18.39 -17.13
CA ASP A 199 1.54 -19.73 -17.46
C ASP A 199 3.00 -19.90 -17.02
N GLY A 200 3.23 -20.77 -16.05
CA GLY A 200 4.56 -21.14 -15.58
C GLY A 200 5.26 -22.16 -16.49
N LEU A 201 6.42 -22.63 -16.06
CA LEU A 201 7.16 -23.70 -16.75
C LEU A 201 6.36 -25.01 -16.73
N HIS A 202 6.19 -25.65 -17.88
CA HIS A 202 5.43 -26.91 -18.04
C HIS A 202 3.92 -26.80 -17.81
N GLU A 203 3.28 -25.70 -18.23
CA GLU A 203 1.82 -25.50 -18.16
C GLU A 203 1.25 -25.42 -16.72
N THR A 204 2.10 -25.34 -15.68
CA THR A 204 1.64 -25.05 -14.32
C THR A 204 1.26 -23.58 -14.21
N LYS A 205 -0.01 -23.31 -13.91
CA LYS A 205 -0.52 -21.95 -13.67
C LYS A 205 0.02 -21.39 -12.35
N VAL A 206 0.49 -20.15 -12.38
CA VAL A 206 0.85 -19.40 -11.17
C VAL A 206 -0.03 -18.16 -11.04
N TYR A 207 -0.29 -17.77 -9.80
CA TYR A 207 -1.25 -16.72 -9.49
C TYR A 207 -0.60 -15.63 -8.64
N SER A 208 -0.97 -14.38 -8.87
CA SER A 208 -0.56 -13.26 -8.02
C SER A 208 -1.58 -12.14 -8.05
N PHE A 209 -1.58 -11.26 -7.06
CA PHE A 209 -2.27 -9.97 -7.23
C PHE A 209 -1.54 -9.12 -8.27
N VAL A 210 -2.24 -8.18 -8.92
CA VAL A 210 -1.61 -7.28 -9.90
C VAL A 210 -0.47 -6.46 -9.30
N HIS A 211 -0.52 -6.22 -7.99
CA HIS A 211 0.52 -5.60 -7.20
C HIS A 211 0.36 -5.94 -5.71
N LEU A 212 1.47 -5.93 -4.96
CA LEU A 212 1.49 -6.25 -3.52
C LEU A 212 0.57 -5.32 -2.71
N SER A 213 0.45 -4.04 -3.08
CA SER A 213 -0.45 -3.11 -2.41
C SER A 213 -1.93 -3.52 -2.50
N VAL A 214 -2.33 -4.19 -3.59
CA VAL A 214 -3.71 -4.71 -3.76
C VAL A 214 -3.92 -5.91 -2.83
N GLN A 215 -2.92 -6.77 -2.70
CA GLN A 215 -2.92 -7.87 -1.72
C GLN A 215 -3.03 -7.31 -0.29
N GLU A 216 -2.17 -6.37 0.10
CA GLU A 216 -2.19 -5.79 1.44
C GLU A 216 -3.51 -5.06 1.76
N PHE A 217 -4.08 -4.36 0.78
CA PHE A 217 -5.39 -3.73 0.92
C PHE A 217 -6.51 -4.76 1.15
N LEU A 218 -6.59 -5.78 0.29
CA LEU A 218 -7.61 -6.81 0.41
C LEU A 218 -7.44 -7.63 1.70
N ALA A 219 -6.21 -7.87 2.15
CA ALA A 219 -5.94 -8.48 3.44
C ALA A 219 -6.48 -7.61 4.60
N ALA A 220 -6.30 -6.28 4.54
CA ALA A 220 -6.85 -5.37 5.55
C ALA A 220 -8.39 -5.38 5.56
N VAL A 221 -9.02 -5.44 4.38
CA VAL A 221 -10.47 -5.62 4.24
C VAL A 221 -10.91 -6.93 4.90
N HIS A 222 -10.20 -8.04 4.66
CA HIS A 222 -10.52 -9.34 5.25
C HIS A 222 -10.44 -9.32 6.78
N VAL A 223 -9.36 -8.78 7.34
CA VAL A 223 -9.16 -8.68 8.80
C VAL A 223 -10.28 -7.87 9.45
N PHE A 224 -10.66 -6.75 8.84
CA PHE A 224 -11.76 -5.92 9.36
C PHE A 224 -13.12 -6.65 9.29
N ILE A 225 -13.38 -7.40 8.20
CA ILE A 225 -14.58 -8.24 8.08
C ILE A 225 -14.60 -9.35 9.14
N CYS A 226 -13.47 -10.01 9.40
CA CYS A 226 -13.37 -11.03 10.45
C CYS A 226 -13.66 -10.44 11.83
N TYR A 227 -13.20 -9.22 12.11
CA TYR A 227 -13.55 -8.50 13.32
C TYR A 227 -15.06 -8.24 13.44
N LEU A 228 -15.69 -7.65 12.41
CA LEU A 228 -17.13 -7.39 12.42
C LEU A 228 -17.96 -8.68 12.57
N ASN A 229 -17.52 -9.77 11.97
CA ASN A 229 -18.21 -11.06 12.02
C ASN A 229 -17.82 -11.90 13.24
N LYS A 230 -16.99 -11.39 14.15
CA LYS A 230 -16.47 -12.10 15.33
C LYS A 230 -15.76 -13.42 15.01
N ASN A 231 -15.13 -13.51 13.84
CA ASN A 231 -14.28 -14.64 13.48
C ASN A 231 -12.90 -14.49 14.16
N MET A 232 -12.85 -14.86 15.44
CA MET A 232 -11.69 -14.65 16.29
C MET A 232 -10.49 -15.53 15.91
N GLN A 233 -10.69 -16.63 15.18
CA GLN A 233 -9.61 -17.53 14.79
C GLN A 233 -8.61 -16.82 13.85
N GLU A 234 -9.11 -16.07 12.86
CA GLU A 234 -8.27 -15.32 11.94
C GLU A 234 -7.50 -14.19 12.64
N LEU A 235 -8.13 -13.57 13.64
CA LEU A 235 -7.54 -12.45 14.37
C LEU A 235 -6.40 -12.88 15.30
N GLN A 236 -6.33 -14.17 15.69
CA GLN A 236 -5.25 -14.68 16.54
C GLN A 236 -3.87 -14.46 15.95
N PHE A 237 -3.76 -14.26 14.63
CA PHE A 237 -2.51 -13.88 14.00
C PHE A 237 -1.84 -12.68 14.68
N PHE A 238 -2.58 -11.71 15.24
CA PHE A 238 -1.99 -10.53 15.87
C PHE A 238 -1.59 -10.72 17.33
N PHE A 239 -1.87 -11.88 17.93
CA PHE A 239 -1.73 -12.12 19.36
C PHE A 239 -0.71 -13.22 19.65
N ASP A 240 0.12 -13.02 20.67
CA ASP A 240 1.09 -14.02 21.13
C ASP A 240 0.41 -15.16 21.92
N LYS A 241 -0.80 -14.92 22.42
CA LYS A 241 -1.63 -15.88 23.17
C LYS A 241 -3.07 -15.83 22.69
N PRO A 242 -3.81 -16.96 22.74
CA PRO A 242 -5.22 -16.99 22.38
C PRO A 242 -6.05 -15.97 23.18
N GLU A 243 -6.88 -15.20 22.48
CA GLU A 243 -7.74 -14.18 23.08
C GLU A 243 -9.19 -14.33 22.60
N GLU A 244 -10.13 -14.42 23.54
CA GLU A 244 -11.54 -14.72 23.24
C GLU A 244 -12.39 -13.46 22.98
N ASN A 245 -12.02 -12.31 23.54
CA ASN A 245 -12.75 -11.04 23.43
C ASN A 245 -11.87 -9.93 22.85
N ILE A 246 -11.69 -9.95 21.53
CA ILE A 246 -10.88 -8.97 20.81
C ILE A 246 -11.74 -7.74 20.51
N THR A 247 -11.46 -6.61 21.18
CA THR A 247 -12.03 -5.30 20.82
C THR A 247 -11.29 -4.68 19.63
N LEU A 248 -11.94 -3.78 18.88
CA LEU A 248 -11.28 -3.09 17.77
C LEU A 248 -10.01 -2.38 18.21
N GLN A 249 -10.07 -1.63 19.32
CA GLN A 249 -8.90 -0.98 19.91
C GLN A 249 -7.74 -1.98 20.10
N LYS A 250 -8.02 -3.13 20.73
CA LYS A 250 -6.98 -4.13 21.02
C LYS A 250 -6.43 -4.75 19.73
N LEU A 251 -7.28 -5.02 18.74
CA LEU A 251 -6.87 -5.48 17.42
C LEU A 251 -5.93 -4.49 16.73
N LEU A 252 -6.32 -3.21 16.66
CA LEU A 252 -5.52 -2.17 16.00
C LEU A 252 -4.18 -1.95 16.70
N GLN A 253 -4.15 -1.88 18.03
CA GLN A 253 -2.92 -1.76 18.80
C GLN A 253 -1.99 -2.98 18.59
N LYS A 254 -2.55 -4.19 18.47
CA LYS A 254 -1.77 -5.40 18.21
C LYS A 254 -1.26 -5.49 16.77
N ALA A 255 -2.02 -4.97 15.81
CA ALA A 255 -1.54 -4.81 14.44
C ALA A 255 -0.36 -3.82 14.36
N VAL A 256 -0.42 -2.70 15.10
CA VAL A 256 0.70 -1.74 15.25
C VAL A 256 1.94 -2.43 15.83
N ASP A 257 1.78 -3.12 16.96
CA ASP A 257 2.85 -3.91 17.60
C ASP A 257 3.52 -4.88 16.61
N LYS A 258 2.70 -5.61 15.85
CA LYS A 258 3.17 -6.66 14.94
C LYS A 258 3.88 -6.08 13.71
N ALA A 259 3.33 -5.04 13.08
CA ALA A 259 3.97 -4.38 11.95
C ALA A 259 5.31 -3.76 12.36
N ARG A 260 5.39 -3.10 13.53
CA ARG A 260 6.64 -2.51 14.05
C ARG A 260 7.75 -3.55 14.27
N ARG A 261 7.39 -4.79 14.62
CA ARG A 261 8.34 -5.91 14.79
C ARG A 261 8.73 -6.57 13.45
N SER A 262 8.05 -6.25 12.35
CA SER A 262 8.33 -6.80 11.03
C SER A 262 9.63 -6.23 10.47
N LYS A 263 10.69 -7.04 10.46
CA LYS A 263 12.01 -6.63 9.96
C LYS A 263 12.00 -6.24 8.48
N ARG A 264 11.03 -6.75 7.70
CA ARG A 264 10.91 -6.53 6.25
C ARG A 264 9.89 -5.46 5.88
N GLY A 265 9.15 -4.92 6.86
CA GLY A 265 8.07 -3.95 6.60
C GLY A 265 6.90 -4.51 5.78
N HIS A 266 6.78 -5.84 5.65
CA HIS A 266 5.76 -6.47 4.78
C HIS A 266 4.32 -6.28 5.26
N LEU A 267 4.11 -5.72 6.47
CA LEU A 267 2.79 -5.39 7.03
C LEU A 267 2.54 -3.88 7.03
N ASP A 268 3.46 -3.07 6.50
CA ASP A 268 3.41 -1.63 6.69
C ASP A 268 2.20 -1.02 5.97
N LEU A 269 2.03 -1.35 4.69
CA LEU A 269 0.93 -0.83 3.91
C LEU A 269 -0.39 -1.52 4.28
N PHE A 270 -0.37 -2.82 4.63
CA PHE A 270 -1.50 -3.49 5.28
C PHE A 270 -2.01 -2.71 6.51
N LEU A 271 -1.10 -2.31 7.41
CA LEU A 271 -1.46 -1.60 8.64
C LEU A 271 -2.12 -0.26 8.32
N ARG A 272 -1.56 0.50 7.38
CA ARG A 272 -2.13 1.77 6.91
C ARG A 272 -3.56 1.59 6.42
N PHE A 273 -3.81 0.57 5.59
CA PHE A 273 -5.15 0.27 5.11
C PHE A 273 -6.10 -0.13 6.23
N LEU A 274 -5.66 -0.95 7.18
CA LEU A 274 -6.48 -1.35 8.32
C LEU A 274 -6.89 -0.13 9.16
N MET A 275 -5.97 0.82 9.37
CA MET A 275 -6.26 2.09 10.03
C MET A 275 -7.31 2.90 9.26
N GLY A 276 -7.12 3.13 7.96
CA GLY A 276 -8.08 3.88 7.16
C GLY A 276 -9.46 3.21 7.09
N ILE A 277 -9.53 1.88 6.97
CA ILE A 277 -10.79 1.11 6.90
C ILE A 277 -11.56 1.22 8.22
N SER A 278 -10.85 1.30 9.35
CA SER A 278 -11.48 1.38 10.66
C SER A 278 -12.26 2.68 10.90
N LEU A 279 -12.04 3.73 10.09
CA LEU A 279 -12.85 4.95 10.13
C LEU A 279 -14.27 4.71 9.60
N LYS A 280 -15.28 5.21 10.31
CA LYS A 280 -16.70 5.10 9.93
C LYS A 280 -16.99 5.55 8.49
N PHE A 281 -16.30 6.60 8.01
CA PHE A 281 -16.44 7.07 6.63
C PHE A 281 -16.02 5.99 5.61
N SER A 282 -14.86 5.37 5.79
CA SER A 282 -14.36 4.29 4.93
C SER A 282 -15.25 3.04 5.00
N GLN A 283 -15.76 2.73 6.19
CA GLN A 283 -16.75 1.65 6.35
C GLN A 283 -18.02 1.92 5.53
N ASN A 284 -18.52 3.15 5.54
CA ASN A 284 -19.69 3.52 4.73
C ASN A 284 -19.43 3.35 3.22
N LEU A 285 -18.22 3.65 2.74
CA LEU A 285 -17.86 3.41 1.34
C LEU A 285 -17.85 1.91 1.00
N LEU A 286 -17.50 1.04 1.95
CA LEU A 286 -17.51 -0.41 1.81
C LEU A 286 -18.89 -1.04 2.06
N THR A 287 -19.96 -0.23 2.20
CA THR A 287 -21.34 -0.74 2.34
C THR A 287 -21.66 -1.66 1.18
N GLY A 288 -22.04 -2.90 1.49
CA GLY A 288 -22.25 -3.95 0.52
C GLY A 288 -21.17 -5.03 0.56
N LEU A 289 -19.92 -4.72 0.91
CA LEU A 289 -18.89 -5.73 1.23
C LEU A 289 -18.93 -6.12 2.71
N ILE A 290 -18.98 -5.13 3.61
CA ILE A 290 -19.11 -5.36 5.05
C ILE A 290 -20.58 -5.55 5.47
N THR A 291 -20.80 -6.25 6.58
CA THR A 291 -22.15 -6.62 7.06
C THR A 291 -22.89 -5.47 7.73
N HIS A 292 -22.16 -4.61 8.45
CA HIS A 292 -22.66 -3.42 9.12
C HIS A 292 -21.51 -2.45 9.39
N THR A 293 -21.84 -1.23 9.79
CA THR A 293 -20.87 -0.22 10.23
C THR A 293 -20.89 -0.13 11.76
N GLU A 294 -19.71 0.02 12.36
CA GLU A 294 -19.57 0.26 13.80
C GLU A 294 -19.16 1.70 14.07
N ASP A 295 -19.62 2.27 15.18
CA ASP A 295 -19.02 3.50 15.68
C ASP A 295 -17.67 3.16 16.32
N THR A 296 -16.60 3.58 15.65
CA THR A 296 -15.24 3.25 16.04
C THR A 296 -14.55 4.41 16.75
N THR A 297 -15.22 5.54 16.95
CA THR A 297 -14.62 6.81 17.41
C THR A 297 -13.74 6.62 18.65
N GLU A 298 -14.24 5.97 19.70
CA GLU A 298 -13.48 5.72 20.93
C GLU A 298 -12.24 4.84 20.68
N SER A 299 -12.39 3.77 19.89
CA SER A 299 -11.29 2.87 19.55
C SER A 299 -10.21 3.57 18.72
N ILE A 300 -10.62 4.45 17.80
CA ILE A 300 -9.70 5.26 16.99
C ILE A 300 -8.93 6.24 17.86
N THR A 301 -9.59 7.00 18.73
CA THR A 301 -8.92 7.95 19.64
C THR A 301 -7.83 7.25 20.46
N LYS A 302 -8.15 6.12 21.10
CA LYS A 302 -7.19 5.35 21.91
C LYS A 302 -6.07 4.72 21.07
N THR A 303 -6.36 4.34 19.82
CA THR A 303 -5.35 3.81 18.90
C THR A 303 -4.39 4.90 18.44
N THR A 304 -4.90 6.09 18.12
CA THR A 304 -4.13 7.28 17.77
C THR A 304 -3.19 7.69 18.90
N GLU A 305 -3.68 7.73 20.14
CA GLU A 305 -2.84 7.98 21.33
C GLU A 305 -1.75 6.93 21.48
N TYR A 306 -2.11 5.66 21.30
CA TYR A 306 -1.15 4.56 21.35
C TYR A 306 -0.06 4.68 20.28
N ILE A 307 -0.41 5.01 19.02
CA ILE A 307 0.56 5.23 17.94
C ILE A 307 1.52 6.38 18.31
N LYS A 308 1.00 7.50 18.85
CA LYS A 308 1.84 8.63 19.31
C LYS A 308 2.78 8.23 20.46
N GLN A 309 2.34 7.35 21.36
CA GLN A 309 3.20 6.80 22.40
C GLN A 309 4.29 5.90 21.81
N GLU A 310 3.95 5.00 20.88
CA GLU A 310 4.93 4.14 20.19
C GLU A 310 5.95 4.97 19.38
N GLN A 311 5.51 6.06 18.75
CA GLN A 311 6.35 7.00 18.01
C GLN A 311 7.48 7.59 18.87
N ASN A 312 7.22 7.79 20.16
CA ASN A 312 8.17 8.37 21.12
C ASN A 312 9.06 7.32 21.81
N LYS A 313 8.86 6.01 21.57
CA LYS A 313 9.66 4.96 22.20
C LYS A 313 11.06 4.88 21.61
N TYR A 314 12.02 4.58 22.47
CA TYR A 314 13.39 4.31 22.05
C TYR A 314 13.47 3.01 21.23
N GLY A 315 14.34 2.99 20.22
CA GLY A 315 14.64 1.78 19.43
C GLY A 315 13.63 1.45 18.32
N ILE A 316 12.69 2.34 17.99
CA ILE A 316 11.89 2.24 16.77
C ILE A 316 12.80 2.46 15.54
N SER A 317 12.62 1.65 14.48
CA SER A 317 13.35 1.86 13.22
C SER A 317 12.83 3.08 12.47
N ASP A 318 13.65 3.61 11.56
CA ASP A 318 13.28 4.77 10.74
C ASP A 318 12.07 4.43 9.85
N GLU A 319 12.03 3.23 9.27
CA GLU A 319 10.92 2.75 8.43
C GLU A 319 9.62 2.60 9.24
N ALA A 320 9.68 1.99 10.43
CA ALA A 320 8.50 1.82 11.27
C ALA A 320 7.96 3.17 11.76
N SER A 321 8.86 4.09 12.13
CA SER A 321 8.52 5.48 12.50
C SER A 321 7.74 6.19 11.40
N VAL A 322 8.21 6.07 10.15
CA VAL A 322 7.53 6.65 8.98
C VAL A 322 6.18 5.98 8.74
N ASN A 323 6.10 4.66 8.89
CA ASN A 323 4.85 3.94 8.71
C ASN A 323 3.79 4.34 9.76
N LEU A 324 4.17 4.51 11.03
CA LEU A 324 3.27 4.98 12.08
C LEU A 324 2.76 6.40 11.80
N PHE A 325 3.63 7.28 11.30
CA PHE A 325 3.20 8.60 10.85
C PHE A 325 2.18 8.53 9.70
N TYR A 326 2.40 7.66 8.70
CA TYR A 326 1.39 7.45 7.66
C TYR A 326 0.10 6.85 8.19
N CYS A 327 0.15 5.97 9.19
CA CYS A 327 -1.05 5.45 9.85
C CYS A 327 -1.90 6.57 10.46
N LEU A 328 -1.26 7.57 11.11
CA LEU A 328 -1.97 8.74 11.63
C LEU A 328 -2.66 9.54 10.51
N LEU A 329 -2.01 9.71 9.35
CA LEU A 329 -2.62 10.35 8.19
C LEU A 329 -3.82 9.58 7.64
N GLU A 330 -3.77 8.24 7.59
CA GLU A 330 -4.93 7.42 7.20
C GLU A 330 -6.07 7.52 8.22
N LEU A 331 -5.76 7.72 9.51
CA LEU A 331 -6.73 8.02 10.57
C LEU A 331 -7.23 9.48 10.54
N LYS A 332 -6.75 10.30 9.59
CA LYS A 332 -7.02 11.75 9.50
C LYS A 332 -6.61 12.53 10.76
N ASP A 333 -5.64 12.02 11.52
CA ASP A 333 -5.01 12.75 12.62
C ASP A 333 -3.79 13.51 12.08
N HIS A 334 -3.89 14.84 12.09
CA HIS A 334 -2.82 15.74 11.65
C HIS A 334 -1.98 16.30 12.80
N SER A 335 -2.24 15.91 14.05
CA SER A 335 -1.61 16.54 15.21
C SER A 335 -0.09 16.37 15.24
N LEU A 336 0.42 15.20 14.83
CA LEU A 336 1.87 14.99 14.74
C LEU A 336 2.50 15.81 13.60
N TYR A 337 1.77 15.95 12.49
CA TYR A 337 2.20 16.81 11.39
C TYR A 337 2.27 18.28 11.84
N GLU A 338 1.23 18.77 12.52
CA GLU A 338 1.16 20.12 13.07
C GLU A 338 2.24 20.37 14.13
N GLU A 339 2.49 19.41 15.03
CA GLU A 339 3.58 19.46 16.01
C GLU A 339 4.91 19.67 15.29
N ILE A 340 5.22 18.86 14.27
CA ILE A 340 6.48 18.97 13.54
C ILE A 340 6.56 20.28 12.73
N GLN A 341 5.46 20.73 12.13
CA GLN A 341 5.41 22.03 11.44
C GLN A 341 5.68 23.20 12.39
N SER A 342 5.27 23.10 13.66
CA SER A 342 5.55 24.13 14.66
C SER A 342 7.05 24.25 14.96
N TYR A 343 7.79 23.13 14.99
CA TYR A 343 9.26 23.14 15.12
C TYR A 343 9.93 23.82 13.92
N LEU A 344 9.40 23.61 12.71
CA LEU A 344 9.94 24.25 11.49
C LEU A 344 9.71 25.77 11.46
N SER A 345 8.62 26.24 12.06
CA SER A 345 8.21 27.65 12.01
C SER A 345 8.78 28.50 13.15
N SER A 346 9.29 27.89 14.22
CA SER A 346 9.87 28.61 15.36
C SER A 346 11.32 29.02 15.09
N ASP A 347 11.62 30.32 15.07
CA ASP A 347 12.98 30.85 14.88
C ASP A 347 13.91 30.61 16.08
N GLU A 348 13.36 30.33 17.26
CA GLU A 348 14.13 30.09 18.47
C GLU A 348 14.43 28.59 18.68
N HIS A 349 15.60 28.30 19.25
CA HIS A 349 15.90 26.96 19.73
C HIS A 349 15.03 26.71 20.97
N THR A 350 13.98 25.90 20.84
CA THR A 350 13.01 25.61 21.91
C THR A 350 13.62 24.89 23.12
N GLY A 351 14.94 24.64 23.14
CA GLY A 351 15.66 23.93 24.19
C GLY A 351 15.35 22.44 24.28
N LYS A 352 14.42 21.93 23.44
CA LYS A 352 13.98 20.54 23.43
C LYS A 352 14.33 19.89 22.09
N TYR A 353 15.25 18.93 22.13
CA TYR A 353 15.59 18.15 20.94
C TYR A 353 14.48 17.17 20.57
N LEU A 354 14.28 17.01 19.26
CA LEU A 354 13.49 15.92 18.70
C LEU A 354 14.17 14.59 19.01
N SER A 355 13.37 13.57 19.28
CA SER A 355 13.87 12.19 19.29
C SER A 355 14.36 11.80 17.90
N SER A 356 15.17 10.74 17.83
CA SER A 356 15.64 10.22 16.54
C SER A 356 14.50 9.83 15.60
N SER A 357 13.41 9.26 16.13
CA SER A 357 12.22 8.90 15.35
C SER A 357 11.50 10.13 14.78
N MET A 358 11.37 11.18 15.59
CA MET A 358 10.79 12.47 15.15
C MET A 358 11.66 13.18 14.12
N CYS A 359 12.99 13.04 14.18
CA CYS A 359 13.89 13.54 13.13
C CYS A 359 13.62 12.86 11.78
N THR A 360 13.36 11.55 11.80
CA THR A 360 12.97 10.79 10.60
C THR A 360 11.63 11.30 10.07
N VAL A 361 10.61 11.45 10.91
CA VAL A 361 9.30 11.97 10.47
C VAL A 361 9.42 13.40 9.93
N LEU A 362 10.20 14.27 10.57
CA LEU A 362 10.48 15.62 10.07
C LEU A 362 11.10 15.59 8.66
N THR A 363 12.08 14.72 8.43
CA THR A 363 12.68 14.53 7.11
C THR A 363 11.61 14.16 6.07
N TYR A 364 10.73 13.22 6.40
CA TYR A 364 9.66 12.81 5.50
C TYR A 364 8.62 13.90 5.26
N ILE A 365 8.26 14.68 6.28
CA ILE A 365 7.39 15.84 6.13
C ILE A 365 8.00 16.88 5.18
N LEU A 366 9.31 17.13 5.27
CA LEU A 366 10.01 18.02 4.33
C LEU A 366 10.03 17.47 2.90
N LEU A 367 10.20 16.15 2.72
CA LEU A 367 10.10 15.50 1.41
C LEU A 367 8.67 15.56 0.83
N MET A 368 7.67 15.56 1.70
CA MET A 368 6.26 15.72 1.37
C MET A 368 5.82 17.18 1.24
N SER A 369 6.67 18.16 1.54
CA SER A 369 6.34 19.57 1.34
C SER A 369 6.65 19.97 -0.11
N GLU A 370 5.75 20.72 -0.74
CA GLU A 370 6.08 21.42 -2.00
C GLU A 370 6.99 22.64 -1.76
N LYS A 371 7.09 23.09 -0.51
CA LYS A 371 7.85 24.28 -0.14
C LYS A 371 9.34 23.93 -0.02
N VAL A 372 10.15 24.64 -0.80
CA VAL A 372 11.62 24.64 -0.62
C VAL A 372 11.95 25.58 0.54
N LEU A 373 12.65 25.08 1.55
CA LEU A 373 13.15 25.91 2.66
C LEU A 373 14.31 26.79 2.18
N ASP A 374 14.37 28.05 2.60
CA ASP A 374 15.51 28.91 2.27
C ASP A 374 16.79 28.44 2.99
N GLU A 375 16.69 28.11 4.28
CA GLU A 375 17.79 27.59 5.09
C GLU A 375 17.35 26.42 5.97
N PHE A 376 18.15 25.35 6.02
CA PHE A 376 17.95 24.22 6.92
C PHE A 376 19.17 24.01 7.81
N ASN A 377 18.97 24.08 9.13
CA ASN A 377 20.03 23.89 10.12
C ASN A 377 19.65 22.75 11.09
N PRO A 378 20.27 21.55 10.97
CA PRO A 378 19.91 20.41 11.79
C PRO A 378 20.22 20.60 13.29
N LYS A 379 21.13 21.53 13.64
CA LYS A 379 21.43 21.89 15.05
C LYS A 379 20.21 22.43 15.79
N ARG A 380 19.23 22.97 15.06
CA ARG A 380 17.98 23.47 15.65
C ARG A 380 17.10 22.37 16.22
N PHE A 381 17.21 21.15 15.67
CA PHE A 381 16.24 20.09 15.93
C PHE A 381 16.81 18.95 16.77
N THR A 382 18.10 18.64 16.63
CA THR A 382 18.67 17.45 17.27
C THR A 382 20.19 17.56 17.50
N SER A 383 20.73 16.53 18.15
CA SER A 383 22.16 16.34 18.38
C SER A 383 22.88 15.78 17.13
N PRO A 384 24.21 15.97 17.01
CA PRO A 384 24.97 15.56 15.83
C PRO A 384 24.84 14.08 15.43
N SER A 385 24.49 13.17 16.35
CA SER A 385 24.33 11.73 16.05
C SER A 385 23.21 11.46 15.04
N ASP A 386 22.23 12.36 14.95
CA ASP A 386 21.02 12.17 14.15
C ASP A 386 21.04 12.97 12.83
N TYR A 387 22.08 13.77 12.56
CA TYR A 387 22.16 14.60 11.35
C TYR A 387 22.09 13.81 10.05
N LYS A 388 22.61 12.57 10.06
CA LYS A 388 22.53 11.68 8.90
C LYS A 388 21.08 11.43 8.44
N ARG A 389 20.11 11.48 9.37
CA ARG A 389 18.68 11.29 9.05
C ARG A 389 18.12 12.44 8.23
N PHE A 390 18.72 13.63 8.31
CA PHE A 390 18.32 14.81 7.55
C PHE A 390 18.98 14.94 6.17
N ILE A 391 19.91 14.06 5.80
CA ILE A 391 20.55 14.10 4.46
C ILE A 391 19.51 14.17 3.33
N PRO A 392 18.41 13.38 3.35
CA PRO A 392 17.38 13.49 2.32
C PRO A 392 16.71 14.87 2.26
N ALA A 393 16.53 15.53 3.41
CA ALA A 393 15.88 16.84 3.51
C ALA A 393 16.72 17.99 2.94
N VAL A 394 18.04 17.81 2.79
CA VAL A 394 18.92 18.81 2.14
C VAL A 394 18.47 19.12 0.71
N ARG A 395 17.84 18.16 0.03
CA ARG A 395 17.29 18.38 -1.33
C ARG A 395 16.06 19.29 -1.34
N CYS A 396 15.46 19.53 -0.18
CA CYS A 396 14.29 20.37 0.00
C CYS A 396 14.67 21.79 0.48
N CYS A 397 15.95 22.15 0.52
CA CYS A 397 16.38 23.50 0.90
C CYS A 397 17.34 24.15 -0.10
N ARG A 398 17.37 25.48 -0.14
CA ARG A 398 18.31 26.26 -0.96
C ARG A 398 19.70 26.29 -0.33
N LYS A 399 19.76 26.34 1.00
CA LYS A 399 20.99 26.35 1.80
C LYS A 399 20.87 25.40 2.99
N ALA A 400 21.89 24.57 3.21
CA ALA A 400 22.04 23.75 4.40
C ALA A 400 23.28 24.21 5.18
N LEU A 401 23.17 24.33 6.50
CA LEU A 401 24.22 24.84 7.40
C LEU A 401 24.99 23.74 8.14
#